data_AF-A0A6M1YL25-F1
#
_entry.id   AF-A0A6M1YL25-F1
#
_cell.length_a   1.000
_cell.length_b   1.000
_cell.length_c   1.000
_cell.angle_alpha   90.00
_cell.angle_beta   90.00
_cell.angle_gamma   90.00
#
_symmetry.space_group_name_H-M   'P 1'
#
loop_
_entity.id
_entity.type
_entity.pdbx_description
1 polymer ?
#
loop_
_entity_poly.entity_id
_entity_poly.type
_entity_poly.pdbx_seq_one_letter_code
_entity_poly.pdbx_strand_id
1 'polypeptide(L)'
;MSCVNFIETNLKETVQAIKYLAKNKGVITVKSIRGVNKIKSSNRSKINFIWRALDRLAWDNHLKLINVSSPKIYKLTSSGKEYINNFNLKK
;
A
#
# COMPACT_ATOMS: atom_id res chain seq x y z
N MET A 1 -7.69 12.92 18.97
CA MET A 1 -7.47 11.85 17.97
C MET A 1 -6.03 11.40 18.11
N SER A 2 -5.78 10.25 18.75
CA SER A 2 -4.40 9.80 19.00
C SER A 2 -3.72 9.44 17.67
N CYS A 3 -2.42 9.72 17.56
CA CYS A 3 -1.61 9.41 16.37
C CYS A 3 -1.68 7.91 15.98
N VAL A 4 -1.94 7.05 16.97
CA VAL A 4 -2.14 5.60 16.82
C VAL A 4 -3.28 5.30 15.85
N ASN A 5 -4.44 5.96 15.99
CA ASN A 5 -5.59 5.75 15.11
C ASN A 5 -5.29 6.13 13.66
N PHE A 6 -4.46 7.16 13.42
CA PHE A 6 -4.09 7.55 12.06
C PHE A 6 -3.22 6.50 11.39
N ILE A 7 -2.17 6.02 12.07
CA ILE A 7 -1.23 5.06 11.48
C ILE A 7 -1.93 3.73 11.20
N GLU A 8 -2.64 3.18 12.19
CA GLU A 8 -3.31 1.88 12.05
C GLU A 8 -4.37 1.90 10.94
N THR A 9 -5.20 2.94 10.90
CA THR A 9 -6.25 3.06 9.89
C THR A 9 -5.65 3.15 8.49
N ASN A 10 -4.66 4.04 8.28
CA ASN A 10 -4.06 4.19 6.96
C ASN A 10 -3.27 2.95 6.54
N LEU A 11 -2.61 2.24 7.48
CA LEU A 11 -1.92 0.99 7.18
C LEU A 11 -2.91 -0.08 6.74
N LYS A 12 -4.00 -0.25 7.50
CA LYS A 12 -5.07 -1.20 7.16
C LYS A 12 -5.70 -0.91 5.80
N GLU A 13 -6.08 0.35 5.56
CA GLU A 13 -6.63 0.82 4.28
C GLU A 13 -5.64 0.56 3.12
N THR A 14 -4.34 0.78 3.35
CA THR A 14 -3.31 0.58 2.32
C THR A 14 -3.14 -0.91 1.99
N VAL A 15 -3.02 -1.78 2.99
CA VAL A 15 -2.86 -3.22 2.79
C VAL A 15 -4.10 -3.83 2.12
N GLN A 16 -5.30 -3.42 2.52
CA GLN A 16 -6.54 -3.86 1.87
C GLN A 16 -6.60 -3.44 0.40
N ALA A 17 -6.21 -2.20 0.09
CA ALA A 17 -6.14 -1.73 -1.29
C ALA A 17 -5.11 -2.50 -2.11
N ILE A 18 -3.93 -2.82 -1.53
CA ILE A 18 -2.92 -3.66 -2.20
C ILE A 18 -3.49 -5.04 -2.50
N LYS A 19 -4.16 -5.69 -1.53
CA LYS A 19 -4.81 -7.00 -1.71
C LYS A 19 -5.80 -6.98 -2.88
N TYR A 20 -6.66 -5.96 -2.90
CA TYR A 20 -7.64 -5.78 -3.97
C TYR A 20 -6.97 -5.57 -5.34
N LEU A 21 -5.97 -4.70 -5.41
CA LEU A 21 -5.27 -4.39 -6.67
C LEU A 21 -4.47 -5.58 -7.19
N ALA A 22 -3.81 -6.34 -6.31
CA ALA A 22 -3.07 -7.53 -6.69
C ALA A 22 -3.99 -8.60 -7.30
N LYS A 23 -5.20 -8.77 -6.76
CA LYS A 23 -6.19 -9.72 -7.27
C LYS A 23 -6.79 -9.30 -8.62
N ASN A 24 -7.04 -8.01 -8.84
CA ASN A 24 -7.81 -7.53 -10.00
C ASN A 24 -6.99 -6.90 -11.13
N LYS A 25 -5.84 -6.28 -10.83
CA LYS A 25 -5.02 -5.53 -11.80
C LYS A 25 -3.60 -6.08 -11.95
N GLY A 26 -3.09 -6.79 -10.95
CA GLY A 26 -1.74 -7.35 -10.93
C GLY A 26 -0.60 -6.35 -10.74
N VAL A 27 -0.90 -5.03 -10.75
CA VAL A 27 0.06 -3.94 -10.52
C VAL A 27 -0.46 -2.96 -9.48
N ILE A 28 0.47 -2.38 -8.72
CA ILE A 28 0.20 -1.51 -7.57
C ILE A 28 0.96 -0.21 -7.76
N THR A 29 0.26 0.91 -7.61
CA THR A 29 0.84 2.26 -7.63
C THR A 29 0.20 3.11 -6.53
N VAL A 30 0.84 4.21 -6.14
CA VAL A 30 0.23 5.19 -5.22
C VAL A 30 -1.10 5.70 -5.77
N LYS A 31 -1.17 5.99 -7.07
CA LYS A 31 -2.40 6.48 -7.72
C LYS A 31 -3.54 5.45 -7.66
N SER A 32 -3.24 4.17 -7.86
CA SER A 32 -4.28 3.12 -7.80
C SER A 32 -4.79 2.90 -6.38
N ILE A 33 -3.92 2.92 -5.36
CA ILE A 33 -4.34 2.83 -3.96
C ILE A 33 -5.19 4.04 -3.57
N ARG A 34 -4.77 5.24 -3.99
CA ARG A 34 -5.53 6.48 -3.80
C ARG A 34 -6.95 6.38 -4.38
N GLY A 35 -7.07 5.80 -5.57
CA GLY A 35 -8.34 5.58 -6.26
C GLY A 35 -9.26 4.61 -5.50
N VAL A 36 -8.72 3.48 -5.01
CA VAL A 36 -9.48 2.51 -4.21
C VAL A 36 -10.01 3.14 -2.93
N ASN A 37 -9.17 3.89 -2.22
CA ASN A 37 -9.53 4.50 -0.93
C ASN A 37 -10.20 5.87 -1.05
N LYS A 38 -10.54 6.33 -2.28
CA LYS A 38 -11.16 7.64 -2.56
C LYS A 38 -10.45 8.83 -1.90
N ILE A 39 -9.11 8.77 -1.83
CA ILE A 39 -8.30 9.80 -1.17
C ILE A 39 -8.15 11.00 -2.12
N LYS A 40 -8.54 12.20 -1.67
CA LYS A 40 -8.36 13.44 -2.43
C LYS A 40 -6.87 13.74 -2.66
N SER A 41 -6.53 14.34 -3.81
CA SER A 41 -5.15 14.74 -4.15
C SER A 41 -4.56 15.76 -3.16
N SER A 42 -5.42 16.57 -2.52
CA SER A 42 -5.05 17.52 -1.47
C SER A 42 -4.62 16.88 -0.16
N ASN A 43 -4.96 15.60 0.09
CA ASN A 43 -4.54 14.90 1.30
C ASN A 43 -3.11 14.36 1.14
N ARG A 44 -2.14 15.28 1.19
CA ARG A 44 -0.72 14.98 1.02
C ARG A 44 -0.18 14.04 2.10
N SER A 45 -0.69 14.12 3.33
CA SER A 45 -0.29 13.24 4.43
C SER A 45 -0.61 11.77 4.14
N LYS A 46 -1.84 11.45 3.70
CA LYS A 46 -2.19 10.08 3.31
C LYS A 46 -1.41 9.61 2.08
N ILE A 47 -1.22 10.48 1.08
CA ILE A 47 -0.44 10.14 -0.13
C ILE A 47 1.01 9.79 0.22
N ASN A 48 1.64 10.62 1.06
CA ASN A 48 3.01 10.37 1.53
C ASN A 48 3.07 9.09 2.37
N PHE A 49 2.07 8.83 3.21
CA PHE A 49 1.98 7.58 3.97
C PHE A 49 1.97 6.36 3.04
N ILE A 50 1.10 6.36 2.01
CA ILE A 50 1.03 5.27 1.02
C ILE A 50 2.36 5.07 0.32
N TRP A 51 3.02 6.16 -0.09
CA TRP A 51 4.33 6.09 -0.74
C TRP A 51 5.37 5.44 0.16
N ARG A 52 5.48 5.87 1.42
CA ARG A 52 6.42 5.29 2.40
C ARG A 52 6.10 3.83 2.71
N ALA A 53 4.82 3.47 2.79
CA ALA A 53 4.39 2.10 3.02
C ALA A 53 4.78 1.17 1.85
N LEU A 54 4.59 1.62 0.60
CA LEU A 54 5.00 0.86 -0.58
C LEU A 54 6.51 0.68 -0.66
N ASP A 55 7.28 1.75 -0.40
CA ASP A 55 8.73 1.67 -0.38
C ASP A 55 9.23 0.75 0.74
N ARG A 56 8.61 0.78 1.93
CA ARG A 56 8.93 -0.14 3.02
C ARG A 56 8.65 -1.59 2.65
N LEU A 57 7.46 -1.89 2.13
CA LEU A 57 7.09 -3.24 1.69
C LEU A 57 7.99 -3.74 0.54
N ALA A 58 8.47 -2.85 -0.32
CA ALA A 58 9.44 -3.20 -1.34
C ALA A 58 10.81 -3.51 -0.75
N TRP A 59 11.25 -2.73 0.25
CA TRP A 59 12.49 -2.99 0.96
C TRP A 59 12.47 -4.33 1.71
N ASP A 60 11.32 -4.70 2.28
CA ASP A 60 11.10 -5.99 2.95
C ASP A 60 10.80 -7.16 1.97
N ASN A 61 11.01 -6.99 0.66
CA ASN A 61 10.75 -7.98 -0.40
C ASN A 61 9.30 -8.48 -0.54
N HIS A 62 8.32 -7.80 0.07
CA HIS A 62 6.89 -8.09 -0.12
C HIS A 62 6.37 -7.51 -1.45
N LEU A 63 6.99 -6.43 -1.94
CA LEU A 63 6.71 -5.86 -3.25
C LEU A 63 7.97 -5.87 -4.12
N LYS A 64 7.82 -6.20 -5.39
CA LYS A 64 8.86 -6.02 -6.39
C LYS A 64 8.61 -4.72 -7.13
N LEU A 65 9.60 -3.83 -7.13
CA LEU A 65 9.60 -2.64 -7.98
C LEU A 65 9.82 -3.09 -9.44
N ILE A 66 8.84 -2.83 -10.31
CA ILE A 66 8.92 -3.14 -11.75
C ILE A 66 9.51 -1.94 -12.50
N ASN A 67 9.05 -0.74 -12.14
CA ASN A 67 9.50 0.49 -12.78
C ASN A 67 9.89 1.49 -11.70
N VAL A 68 11.12 2.00 -11.82
CA VAL A 68 11.71 3.00 -10.91
C VAL A 68 11.25 4.41 -11.31
N SER A 69 10.95 4.62 -12.59
CA SER A 69 10.50 5.90 -13.15
C SER A 69 9.15 6.31 -12.56
N SER A 70 8.97 7.61 -12.33
CA SER A 70 7.72 8.12 -11.76
C SER A 70 6.56 8.02 -12.76
N PRO A 71 5.43 7.40 -12.40
CA PRO A 71 5.10 6.84 -11.09
C PRO A 71 5.68 5.43 -10.88
N LYS A 72 6.29 5.19 -9.70
CA LYS A 72 6.79 3.86 -9.30
C LYS A 72 5.68 2.81 -9.41
N ILE A 73 6.01 1.68 -10.04
CA ILE A 73 5.09 0.55 -10.24
C ILE A 73 5.62 -0.65 -9.47
N TYR A 74 4.75 -1.25 -8.67
CA TYR A 74 5.05 -2.42 -7.85
C TYR A 74 4.20 -3.61 -8.27
N LYS A 75 4.71 -4.80 -8.01
CA LYS A 75 3.96 -6.06 -8.10
C LYS A 75 4.18 -6.90 -6.85
N LEU A 76 3.12 -7.59 -6.44
CA LEU A 76 3.16 -8.42 -5.25
C LEU A 76 4.04 -9.65 -5.48
N THR A 77 4.98 -9.90 -4.58
CA THR A 77 5.82 -11.10 -4.60
C THR A 77 5.08 -12.27 -3.94
N SER A 78 5.63 -13.49 -4.01
CA SER A 78 5.08 -14.64 -3.28
C SER A 78 5.10 -14.41 -1.77
N SER A 79 6.21 -13.88 -1.24
CA SER A 79 6.31 -13.47 0.18
C SER A 79 5.27 -12.39 0.53
N GLY A 80 5.08 -11.40 -0.33
CA GLY A 80 4.07 -10.36 -0.11
C GLY A 80 2.64 -10.90 -0.12
N LYS A 81 2.33 -11.92 -0.92
CA LYS A 81 1.02 -12.58 -0.91
C LYS A 81 0.73 -13.19 0.46
N GLU A 82 1.70 -13.92 1.01
CA GLU A 82 1.57 -14.51 2.34
C GLU A 82 1.40 -13.44 3.42
N TYR A 83 2.27 -12.42 3.42
CA TYR A 83 2.20 -11.29 4.34
C TYR A 83 0.82 -10.62 4.33
N ILE A 84 0.31 -10.26 3.15
CA ILE A 84 -0.98 -9.57 3.02
C ILE A 84 -2.16 -10.46 3.39
N ASN A 85 -2.08 -11.76 3.11
CA ASN A 85 -3.14 -12.70 3.49
C ASN A 85 -3.20 -12.92 5.00
N ASN A 86 -2.05 -12.92 5.66
CA ASN A 86 -1.92 -13.10 7.10
C ASN A 86 -1.95 -11.77 7.88
N PHE A 87 -2.11 -10.64 7.19
CA PHE A 87 -2.09 -9.33 7.81
C PHE A 87 -3.26 -9.18 8.78
N ASN A 88 -2.93 -9.18 10.07
CA ASN A 88 -3.86 -8.91 11.15
C ASN A 88 -3.24 -7.88 12.09
N LEU A 89 -3.88 -6.72 12.23
CA LEU A 89 -3.54 -5.77 13.28
C LEU A 89 -4.11 -6.36 14.57
N LYS A 90 -3.32 -7.16 15.30
CA LYS A 90 -3.68 -7.53 16.66
C LYS A 90 -3.77 -6.23 17.47
N LYS A 91 -4.96 -5.99 18.03
CA LYS A 91 -5.25 -4.93 18.99
C LYS A 91 -4.39 -5.09 20.24
#